data_AF-A0A067BTA1-F1
#
_entry.id   AF-A0A067BTA1-F1
#
_cell.length_a   1.000
_cell.length_b   1.000
_cell.length_c   1.000
_cell.angle_alpha   90.00
_cell.angle_beta   90.00
_cell.angle_gamma   90.00
#
_symmetry.space_group_name_H-M   'P 1'
#
loop_
_entity.id
_entity.type
_entity.pdbx_description
1 polymer ?
#
loop_
_entity_poly.entity_id
_entity_poly.type
_entity_poly.pdbx_seq_one_letter_code
_entity_poly.pdbx_strand_id
1 'polypeptide(L)'
;MNQSLESFHQAATVPKGPSEAGGASASHLSIIVETNFKVYAYTSSSLHIAMLSVFVDIVVRLKNMAVGFLTRESIRSALIHGISAEQIYDFLMQHAHPKMVQNTPVIPENIADQLYLWQRERNRIQFVPGELLEGFTLSEEFAAVVLYARDLDVLTWSDASQHKLTVAQHGADAVRKYIQSLRG
;
A
#
# COMPACT_ATOMS: atom_id res chain seq x y z
N MET A 1 6.92 -36.51 -25.09
CA MET A 1 8.15 -36.10 -24.38
C MET A 1 8.20 -34.58 -24.28
N ASN A 2 8.16 -34.08 -23.04
CA ASN A 2 8.66 -32.79 -22.50
C ASN A 2 8.02 -31.49 -23.05
N GLN A 3 7.14 -30.83 -22.27
CA GLN A 3 7.43 -29.86 -21.17
C GLN A 3 7.99 -28.51 -21.66
N SER A 4 7.17 -27.45 -21.63
CA SER A 4 7.18 -26.44 -20.55
C SER A 4 6.45 -25.16 -20.98
N LEU A 5 5.41 -24.83 -20.22
CA LEU A 5 4.76 -23.53 -20.13
C LEU A 5 5.66 -22.62 -19.30
N GLU A 6 6.06 -21.46 -19.81
CA GLU A 6 6.33 -20.24 -19.03
C GLU A 6 6.81 -19.08 -19.91
N SER A 7 6.48 -17.86 -19.48
CA SER A 7 7.00 -16.55 -19.92
C SER A 7 6.30 -15.82 -21.08
N PHE A 8 5.00 -15.57 -20.94
CA PHE A 8 4.39 -14.34 -21.46
C PHE A 8 4.70 -13.16 -20.52
N HIS A 9 5.81 -12.45 -20.75
CA HIS A 9 5.95 -11.05 -20.36
C HIS A 9 6.83 -10.33 -21.38
N GLN A 10 6.16 -9.71 -22.35
CA GLN A 10 6.76 -8.87 -23.37
C GLN A 10 7.04 -7.49 -22.75
N ALA A 11 8.31 -7.18 -22.49
CA ALA A 11 8.74 -5.85 -22.10
C ALA A 11 8.83 -4.95 -23.34
N ALA A 12 8.06 -3.87 -23.35
CA ALA A 12 8.15 -2.81 -24.35
C ALA A 12 9.55 -2.18 -24.32
N THR A 13 10.28 -2.31 -25.42
CA THR A 13 11.59 -1.67 -25.62
C THR A 13 11.38 -0.22 -26.04
N VAL A 14 11.84 0.74 -25.24
CA VAL A 14 11.87 2.17 -25.61
C VAL A 14 13.11 2.43 -26.48
N PRO A 15 13.03 3.21 -27.58
CA PRO A 15 14.16 3.41 -28.48
C PRO A 15 15.21 4.35 -27.87
N LYS A 16 16.49 4.00 -28.05
CA LYS A 16 17.64 4.81 -27.65
C LYS A 16 17.91 5.90 -28.69
N GLY A 17 17.50 7.14 -28.37
CA GLY A 17 17.88 8.35 -29.11
C GLY A 17 19.30 8.84 -28.78
N PRO A 18 19.90 9.72 -29.61
CA PRO A 18 21.34 9.92 -29.68
C PRO A 18 21.90 10.71 -28.49
N SER A 19 23.15 10.38 -28.18
CA SER A 19 23.98 11.01 -27.16
C SER A 19 24.25 12.47 -27.51
N GLU A 20 23.74 13.39 -26.69
CA GLU A 20 24.21 14.77 -26.63
C GLU A 20 24.88 15.01 -25.27
N ALA A 21 26.21 15.21 -25.32
CA ALA A 21 26.98 15.75 -24.22
C ALA A 21 26.64 17.24 -24.07
N GLY A 22 25.82 17.56 -23.07
CA GLY A 22 25.51 18.92 -22.62
C GLY A 22 25.66 19.01 -21.11
N GLY A 23 26.71 19.64 -20.63
CA GLY A 23 27.00 19.81 -19.21
C GLY A 23 25.98 20.72 -18.53
N ALA A 24 25.04 20.14 -17.80
CA ALA A 24 24.51 20.72 -16.59
C ALA A 24 25.32 20.12 -15.43
N SER A 25 25.91 20.93 -14.55
CA SER A 25 26.41 20.41 -13.28
C SER A 25 25.19 19.83 -12.54
N ALA A 26 24.96 18.51 -12.64
CA ALA A 26 23.86 17.85 -11.98
C ALA A 26 23.98 18.18 -10.50
N SER A 27 23.04 19.00 -10.00
CA SER A 27 23.06 19.47 -8.62
C SER A 27 23.09 18.25 -7.72
N HIS A 28 24.09 18.10 -6.87
CA HIS A 28 24.23 16.93 -6.02
C HIS A 28 23.11 16.86 -4.97
N LEU A 29 22.62 15.66 -4.66
CA LEU A 29 21.68 15.37 -3.58
C LEU A 29 22.28 14.27 -2.70
N SER A 30 22.39 14.54 -1.40
CA SER A 30 22.66 13.51 -0.40
C SER A 30 21.66 13.59 0.73
N ILE A 31 21.10 12.45 1.10
CA ILE A 31 20.05 12.33 2.09
C ILE A 31 20.59 11.54 3.28
N ILE A 32 20.31 12.04 4.48
CA ILE A 32 20.46 11.32 5.73
C ILE A 32 19.08 11.08 6.32
N VAL A 33 18.76 9.83 6.65
CA VAL A 33 17.53 9.47 7.35
C VAL A 33 17.90 8.83 8.69
N GLU A 34 17.36 9.40 9.78
CA GLU A 34 17.55 8.90 11.13
C GLU A 34 16.41 7.96 11.57
N THR A 35 16.65 7.14 12.60
CA THR A 35 15.65 6.22 13.18
C THR A 35 14.44 6.93 13.78
N ASN A 36 14.53 8.23 14.06
CA ASN A 36 13.45 9.09 14.54
C ASN A 36 12.63 9.73 13.39
N PHE A 37 12.75 9.22 12.16
CA PHE A 37 12.07 9.69 10.94
C PHE A 37 12.51 11.07 10.44
N LYS A 38 13.55 11.66 11.01
CA LYS A 38 14.11 12.92 10.53
C LYS A 38 14.94 12.71 9.27
N VAL A 39 14.74 13.59 8.30
CA VAL A 39 15.42 13.59 7.01
C VAL A 39 16.24 14.87 6.88
N TYR A 40 17.52 14.75 6.57
CA TYR A 40 18.40 15.84 6.18
C TYR A 40 18.79 15.67 4.72
N ALA A 41 18.49 16.66 3.89
CA ALA A 41 18.86 16.64 2.48
C ALA A 41 19.86 17.75 2.19
N TYR A 42 21.09 17.37 1.82
CA TYR A 42 22.15 18.27 1.41
C TYR A 42 22.05 18.51 -0.09
N THR A 43 21.51 19.67 -0.46
CA THR A 43 21.38 20.11 -1.84
C THR A 43 21.12 21.62 -1.88
N SER A 44 21.59 22.28 -2.94
CA SER A 44 21.21 23.67 -3.27
C SER A 44 20.06 23.74 -4.28
N SER A 45 19.64 22.59 -4.83
CA SER A 45 18.62 22.53 -5.88
C SER A 45 17.21 22.64 -5.31
N SER A 46 16.46 23.63 -5.77
CA SER A 46 15.03 23.75 -5.46
C SER A 46 14.22 22.58 -5.99
N LEU A 47 14.63 22.01 -7.14
CA LEU A 47 13.96 20.86 -7.75
C LEU A 47 14.06 19.63 -6.84
N HIS A 48 15.25 19.34 -6.30
CA HIS A 48 15.44 18.22 -5.38
C HIS A 48 14.64 18.38 -4.09
N ILE A 49 14.55 19.59 -3.56
CA ILE A 49 13.71 19.87 -2.40
C ILE A 49 12.23 19.67 -2.75
N ALA A 50 11.79 20.09 -3.95
CA ALA A 50 10.42 19.87 -4.41
C ALA A 50 10.08 18.38 -4.56
N MET A 51 11.00 17.58 -5.14
CA MET A 51 10.84 16.12 -5.24
C MET A 51 10.73 15.48 -3.85
N LEU A 52 11.59 15.87 -2.92
CA LEU A 52 11.56 15.36 -1.54
C LEU A 52 10.26 15.75 -0.82
N SER A 53 9.75 16.97 -1.06
CA SER A 53 8.52 17.47 -0.42
C SER A 53 7.26 16.70 -0.80
N VAL A 54 7.32 15.84 -1.82
CA VAL A 54 6.21 14.98 -2.20
C VAL A 54 5.89 13.95 -1.11
N PHE A 55 6.89 13.50 -0.34
CA PHE A 55 6.74 12.46 0.67
C PHE A 55 7.44 12.78 2.01
N VAL A 56 8.03 13.97 2.15
CA VAL A 56 8.65 14.46 3.38
C VAL A 56 8.03 15.81 3.77
N ASP A 57 7.63 15.94 5.03
CA ASP A 57 7.22 17.22 5.61
C ASP A 57 8.47 18.08 5.86
N ILE A 58 8.81 18.96 4.90
CA ILE A 58 9.96 19.87 5.02
C ILE A 58 9.61 20.98 6.02
N VAL A 59 10.34 21.02 7.14
CA VAL A 59 10.15 22.00 8.22
C VAL A 59 11.11 23.19 8.12
N VAL A 60 12.32 22.96 7.62
CA VAL A 60 13.36 23.98 7.54
C VAL A 60 14.06 23.86 6.20
N ARG A 61 14.20 25.01 5.53
CA ARG A 61 15.01 25.13 4.31
C ARG A 61 16.12 26.15 4.53
N LEU A 62 17.34 25.71 4.29
CA LEU A 62 18.57 26.51 4.33
C LEU A 62 19.14 26.63 2.91
N LYS A 63 20.25 27.37 2.76
CA LYS A 63 20.87 27.64 1.47
C LYS A 63 21.36 26.37 0.73
N ASN A 64 21.81 25.35 1.46
CA ASN A 64 22.39 24.13 0.94
C ASN A 64 21.88 22.87 1.65
N MET A 65 20.79 22.99 2.42
CA MET A 65 20.22 21.89 3.17
C MET A 65 18.71 22.09 3.35
N ALA A 66 17.95 21.01 3.36
CA ALA A 66 16.59 20.97 3.88
C ALA A 66 16.50 19.94 5.00
N VAL A 67 15.63 20.20 5.98
CA VAL A 67 15.33 19.28 7.08
C VAL A 67 13.83 19.06 7.11
N GLY A 68 13.44 17.81 7.26
CA GLY A 68 12.04 17.40 7.29
C GLY A 68 11.83 16.10 8.04
N PHE A 69 10.60 15.60 8.00
CA PHE A 69 10.21 14.36 8.66
C PHE A 69 9.41 13.47 7.71
N LEU A 70 9.65 12.16 7.79
CA LEU A 70 8.73 11.16 7.25
C LEU A 70 7.59 10.98 8.26
N THR A 71 6.40 11.39 7.89
CA THR A 71 5.21 11.28 8.74
C THR A 71 4.19 10.37 8.09
N ARG A 72 3.30 9.78 8.88
CA ARG A 72 2.17 9.02 8.35
C ARG A 72 1.37 9.83 7.33
N GLU A 73 1.19 11.14 7.56
CA GLU A 73 0.39 12.00 6.71
C GLU A 73 1.09 12.34 5.38
N SER A 74 2.38 12.68 5.41
CA SER A 74 3.17 12.92 4.19
C SER A 74 3.25 11.67 3.31
N ILE A 75 3.50 10.50 3.91
CA ILE A 75 3.55 9.22 3.18
C ILE A 75 2.17 8.84 2.64
N ARG A 76 1.10 9.00 3.45
CA ARG A 76 -0.28 8.77 3.00
C ARG A 76 -0.64 9.66 1.82
N SER A 77 -0.24 10.94 1.85
CA SER A 77 -0.44 11.87 0.74
C SER A 77 0.27 11.39 -0.52
N ALA A 78 1.56 11.02 -0.43
CA ALA A 78 2.33 10.50 -1.56
C ALA A 78 1.67 9.24 -2.17
N LEU A 79 1.24 8.30 -1.33
CA LEU A 79 0.56 7.06 -1.74
C LEU A 79 -0.76 7.34 -2.48
N ILE A 80 -1.54 8.34 -2.06
CA ILE A 80 -2.78 8.74 -2.75
C ILE A 80 -2.48 9.27 -4.15
N HIS A 81 -1.37 9.97 -4.32
CA HIS A 81 -0.89 10.47 -5.61
C HIS A 81 -0.13 9.41 -6.43
N GLY A 82 -0.16 8.14 -6.01
CA GLY A 82 0.34 7.02 -6.79
C GLY A 82 1.82 6.71 -6.62
N ILE A 83 2.48 7.25 -5.59
CA ILE A 83 3.89 6.97 -5.30
C ILE A 83 3.96 5.87 -4.25
N SER A 84 4.57 4.73 -4.59
CA SER A 84 4.64 3.57 -3.71
C SER A 84 5.70 3.71 -2.62
N ALA A 85 5.56 2.94 -1.53
CA ALA A 85 6.56 2.81 -0.48
C ALA A 85 7.91 2.33 -1.01
N GLU A 86 7.91 1.43 -2.00
CA GLU A 86 9.11 0.95 -2.69
C GLU A 86 9.82 2.09 -3.43
N GLN A 87 9.08 2.91 -4.18
CA GLN A 87 9.66 4.07 -4.87
C GLN A 87 10.26 5.09 -3.89
N ILE A 88 9.62 5.30 -2.75
CA ILE A 88 10.14 6.18 -1.69
C ILE A 88 11.42 5.60 -1.10
N TYR A 89 11.41 4.30 -0.78
CA TYR A 89 12.58 3.59 -0.25
C TYR A 89 13.76 3.66 -1.23
N ASP A 90 13.54 3.34 -2.51
CA ASP A 90 14.55 3.38 -3.56
C ASP A 90 15.11 4.78 -3.76
N PHE A 91 14.27 5.81 -3.71
CA PHE A 91 14.72 7.20 -3.80
C PHE A 91 15.64 7.57 -2.64
N LEU A 92 15.29 7.19 -1.40
CA LEU A 92 16.13 7.42 -0.22
C LEU A 92 17.44 6.65 -0.32
N MET A 93 17.42 5.42 -0.81
CA MET A 93 18.60 4.57 -0.95
C MET A 93 19.55 5.06 -2.05
N GLN A 94 19.01 5.45 -3.22
CA GLN A 94 19.79 5.97 -4.36
C GLN A 94 20.53 7.26 -4.02
N HIS A 95 19.93 8.10 -3.17
CA HIS A 95 20.49 9.39 -2.76
C HIS A 95 21.07 9.36 -1.35
N ALA A 96 21.29 8.17 -0.76
CA ALA A 96 21.83 8.04 0.58
C ALA A 96 23.23 8.70 0.66
N HIS A 97 23.46 9.44 1.74
CA HIS A 97 24.76 10.05 1.98
C HIS A 97 25.86 8.96 2.06
N PRO A 98 27.08 9.19 1.53
CA PRO A 98 28.13 8.15 1.48
C PRO A 98 28.46 7.49 2.83
N LYS A 99 28.36 8.25 3.93
CA LYS A 99 28.51 7.68 5.29
C LYS A 99 27.39 6.73 5.70
N MET A 100 26.17 6.91 5.20
CA MET A 100 25.07 5.97 5.46
C MET A 100 25.16 4.71 4.62
N VAL A 101 25.70 4.80 3.40
CA VAL A 101 25.92 3.63 2.53
C VAL A 101 26.88 2.60 3.17
N GLN A 102 27.70 3.03 4.13
CA GLN A 102 28.59 2.17 4.90
C GLN A 102 27.86 1.36 6.00
N ASN A 103 26.61 1.71 6.32
CA ASN A 103 25.80 0.98 7.29
C ASN A 103 25.10 -0.20 6.62
N THR A 104 24.86 -1.25 7.41
CA THR A 104 24.04 -2.39 7.02
C THR A 104 22.87 -2.52 8.01
N PRO A 105 21.62 -2.22 7.60
CA PRO A 105 21.21 -1.68 6.29
C PRO A 105 21.51 -0.17 6.12
N VAL A 106 21.54 0.28 4.85
CA VAL A 106 21.79 1.70 4.48
C VAL A 106 20.70 2.62 5.02
N ILE A 107 19.44 2.23 4.79
CA ILE A 107 18.26 2.86 5.38
C ILE A 107 17.91 2.07 6.65
N PRO A 108 17.68 2.72 7.80
CA PRO A 108 17.34 2.01 9.03
C PRO A 108 16.09 1.12 8.88
N GLU A 109 16.12 -0.10 9.42
CA GLU A 109 15.06 -1.11 9.26
C GLU A 109 13.68 -0.57 9.65
N ASN A 110 13.60 0.14 10.76
CA ASN A 110 12.35 0.71 11.25
C ASN A 110 11.72 1.73 10.29
N ILE A 111 12.52 2.42 9.48
CA ILE A 111 12.01 3.35 8.47
C ILE A 111 11.43 2.57 7.30
N ALA A 112 12.14 1.55 6.82
CA ALA A 112 11.66 0.69 5.74
C ALA A 112 10.32 0.04 6.13
N ASP A 113 10.27 -0.59 7.30
CA ASP A 113 9.06 -1.25 7.81
C ASP A 113 7.88 -0.28 7.89
N GLN A 114 8.10 0.94 8.40
CA GLN A 114 7.02 1.92 8.55
C GLN A 114 6.48 2.43 7.22
N LEU A 115 7.32 2.59 6.18
CA LEU A 115 6.84 2.92 4.84
C LEU A 115 5.86 1.86 4.33
N TYR A 116 6.21 0.58 4.47
CA TYR A 116 5.34 -0.53 4.04
C TYR A 116 4.10 -0.68 4.93
N LEU A 117 4.21 -0.46 6.24
CA LEU A 117 3.06 -0.46 7.15
C LEU A 117 2.07 0.67 6.79
N TRP A 118 2.55 1.89 6.56
CA TRP A 118 1.71 3.00 6.13
C TRP A 118 1.06 2.76 4.76
N GLN A 119 1.73 2.09 3.83
CA GLN A 119 1.11 1.67 2.57
C GLN A 119 -0.02 0.66 2.78
N ARG A 120 0.23 -0.39 3.58
CA ARG A 120 -0.78 -1.42 3.91
C ARG A 120 -1.96 -0.82 4.66
N GLU A 121 -1.72 0.26 5.40
CA GLU A 121 -2.73 0.98 6.15
C GLU A 121 -3.88 1.50 5.29
N ARG A 122 -3.60 1.87 4.03
CA ARG A 122 -4.60 2.27 3.03
C ARG A 122 -5.60 1.16 2.72
N ASN A 123 -5.17 -0.10 2.81
CA ASN A 123 -5.95 -1.26 2.35
C ASN A 123 -6.81 -1.89 3.46
N ARG A 124 -7.05 -1.20 4.59
CA ARG A 124 -7.77 -1.78 5.73
C ARG A 124 -9.29 -1.81 5.59
N ILE A 125 -9.86 -1.03 4.67
CA ILE A 125 -11.31 -1.00 4.44
C ILE A 125 -11.59 -1.72 3.12
N GLN A 126 -12.20 -2.89 3.22
CA GLN A 126 -12.76 -3.60 2.08
C GLN A 126 -14.26 -3.33 2.04
N PHE A 127 -14.74 -2.74 0.95
CA PHE A 127 -16.17 -2.60 0.70
C PHE A 127 -16.65 -3.86 -0.02
N VAL A 128 -17.45 -4.67 0.68
CA VAL A 128 -18.11 -5.84 0.09
C VAL A 128 -19.60 -5.53 0.00
N PRO A 129 -20.15 -5.28 -1.21
CA PRO A 129 -21.60 -5.17 -1.40
C PRO A 129 -22.27 -6.47 -0.95
N GLY A 130 -23.31 -6.36 -0.16
CA GLY A 130 -23.97 -7.52 0.42
C GLY A 130 -25.27 -7.17 1.13
N GLU A 131 -25.93 -8.23 1.59
CA GLU A 131 -27.19 -8.13 2.31
C GLU A 131 -27.02 -8.59 3.76
N LEU A 132 -27.62 -7.84 4.68
CA LEU A 132 -27.77 -8.25 6.07
C LEU A 132 -29.04 -9.12 6.20
N LEU A 133 -28.86 -10.33 6.72
CA LEU A 133 -29.93 -11.25 7.04
C LEU A 133 -30.07 -11.31 8.56
N GLU A 134 -31.25 -10.99 9.05
CA GLU A 134 -31.63 -10.99 10.46
C GLU A 134 -33.06 -11.52 10.65
N GLY A 135 -33.48 -11.74 11.91
CA GLY A 135 -34.82 -12.24 12.22
C GLY A 135 -34.95 -13.76 12.18
N PHE A 136 -33.89 -14.49 12.50
CA PHE A 136 -33.95 -15.94 12.75
C PHE A 136 -34.50 -16.20 14.15
N THR A 137 -35.60 -16.95 14.24
CA THR A 137 -36.24 -17.30 15.52
C THR A 137 -35.61 -18.52 16.18
N LEU A 138 -35.09 -19.45 15.37
CA LEU A 138 -34.47 -20.69 15.82
C LEU A 138 -32.95 -20.64 15.59
N SER A 139 -32.17 -20.98 16.61
CA SER A 139 -30.70 -21.06 16.50
C SER A 139 -30.24 -22.12 15.49
N GLU A 140 -31.00 -23.21 15.33
CA GLU A 140 -30.71 -24.25 14.33
C GLU A 140 -30.90 -23.75 12.89
N GLU A 141 -31.96 -22.96 12.63
CA GLU A 141 -32.20 -22.32 11.33
C GLU A 141 -31.02 -21.39 10.98
N PHE A 142 -30.63 -20.54 11.93
CA PHE A 142 -29.48 -19.65 11.76
C PHE A 142 -28.20 -20.43 11.45
N ALA A 143 -27.89 -21.48 12.23
CA ALA A 143 -26.69 -22.29 12.02
C ALA A 143 -26.68 -22.96 10.64
N ALA A 144 -27.81 -23.51 10.19
CA ALA A 144 -27.93 -24.12 8.87
C ALA A 144 -27.69 -23.11 7.73
N VAL A 145 -28.19 -21.88 7.87
CA VAL A 145 -28.02 -20.81 6.88
C VAL A 145 -26.58 -20.30 6.85
N VAL A 146 -25.93 -20.17 8.01
CA VAL A 146 -24.50 -19.82 8.09
C VAL A 146 -23.63 -20.87 7.41
N LEU A 147 -23.90 -22.16 7.64
CA LEU A 147 -23.19 -23.26 6.98
C LEU A 147 -23.39 -23.21 5.46
N TYR A 148 -24.63 -23.07 4.99
CA TYR A 148 -24.92 -22.97 3.56
C TYR A 148 -24.23 -21.77 2.89
N ALA A 149 -24.25 -20.60 3.53
CA ALA A 149 -23.58 -19.41 3.01
C ALA A 149 -22.04 -19.54 3.02
N ARG A 150 -21.47 -20.27 3.99
CA ARG A 150 -20.04 -20.59 4.04
C ARG A 150 -19.65 -21.57 2.93
N ASP A 151 -20.46 -22.60 2.70
CA ASP A 151 -20.20 -23.62 1.67
C ASP A 151 -20.28 -23.04 0.24
N LEU A 152 -21.10 -22.00 0.05
CA LEU A 152 -21.17 -21.22 -1.19
C LEU A 152 -20.10 -20.13 -1.31
N ASP A 153 -19.21 -19.98 -0.32
CA ASP A 153 -18.18 -18.93 -0.23
C ASP A 153 -18.74 -17.50 -0.35
N VAL A 154 -19.95 -17.28 0.15
CA VAL A 154 -20.64 -15.98 0.10
C VAL A 154 -20.84 -15.36 1.48
N LEU A 155 -20.52 -16.05 2.56
CA LEU A 155 -20.60 -15.53 3.92
C LEU A 155 -19.50 -14.48 4.17
N THR A 156 -19.89 -13.23 4.44
CA THR A 156 -18.94 -12.14 4.71
C THR A 156 -18.72 -11.91 6.20
N TRP A 157 -19.76 -12.09 7.02
CA TRP A 157 -19.67 -11.96 8.47
C TRP A 157 -20.88 -12.63 9.13
N SER A 158 -20.74 -13.09 10.36
CA SER A 158 -21.84 -13.65 11.16
C SER A 158 -21.64 -13.37 12.65
N ASP A 159 -22.76 -13.19 13.37
CA ASP A 159 -22.83 -13.09 14.82
C ASP A 159 -23.92 -14.02 15.35
N ALA A 160 -23.48 -15.06 16.05
CA ALA A 160 -24.35 -16.06 16.64
C ALA A 160 -25.12 -15.56 17.87
N SER A 161 -24.65 -14.49 18.53
CA SER A 161 -25.35 -13.94 19.71
C SER A 161 -26.58 -13.13 19.33
N GLN A 162 -26.55 -12.49 18.17
CA GLN A 162 -27.65 -11.68 17.64
C GLN A 162 -28.43 -12.39 16.52
N HIS A 163 -28.01 -13.61 16.15
CA HIS A 163 -28.48 -14.32 14.95
C HIS A 163 -28.49 -13.42 13.71
N LYS A 164 -27.35 -12.81 13.41
CA LYS A 164 -27.17 -11.96 12.22
C LYS A 164 -26.09 -12.52 11.34
N LEU A 165 -26.27 -12.46 10.03
CA LEU A 165 -25.20 -12.69 9.08
C LEU A 165 -25.27 -11.71 7.93
N THR A 166 -24.13 -11.46 7.31
CA THR A 166 -24.06 -10.75 6.04
C THR A 166 -23.54 -11.68 4.98
N VAL A 167 -24.09 -11.56 3.77
CA VAL A 167 -23.69 -12.34 2.61
C VAL A 167 -23.35 -11.42 1.45
N ALA A 168 -22.38 -11.81 0.63
CA ALA A 168 -21.99 -11.07 -0.55
C ALA A 168 -23.13 -11.01 -1.56
N GLN A 169 -23.27 -9.87 -2.26
CA GLN A 169 -24.38 -9.59 -3.17
C GLN A 169 -24.58 -10.67 -4.24
N HIS A 170 -23.49 -11.27 -4.74
CA HIS A 170 -23.55 -12.28 -5.80
C HIS A 170 -24.16 -13.62 -5.35
N GLY A 171 -24.20 -13.91 -4.04
CA GLY A 171 -24.80 -15.12 -3.47
C GLY A 171 -26.10 -14.90 -2.71
N ALA A 172 -26.52 -13.64 -2.53
CA ALA A 172 -27.66 -13.28 -1.68
C ALA A 172 -28.97 -13.97 -2.12
N ASP A 173 -29.22 -14.06 -3.44
CA ASP A 173 -30.42 -14.72 -3.96
C ASP A 173 -30.47 -16.23 -3.66
N ALA A 174 -29.33 -16.91 -3.71
CA ALA A 174 -29.26 -18.34 -3.39
C ALA A 174 -29.54 -18.58 -1.91
N VAL A 175 -28.94 -17.77 -1.02
CA VAL A 175 -29.16 -17.85 0.42
C VAL A 175 -30.62 -17.53 0.76
N ARG A 176 -31.24 -16.53 0.10
CA ARG A 176 -32.67 -16.19 0.33
C ARG A 176 -33.61 -17.34 -0.06
N LYS A 177 -33.35 -18.00 -1.19
CA LYS A 177 -34.12 -19.19 -1.62
C LYS A 177 -33.96 -20.33 -0.63
N TYR A 178 -32.76 -20.54 -0.10
CA TYR A 178 -32.52 -21.56 0.93
C TYR A 178 -33.30 -21.26 2.22
N ILE A 179 -33.28 -20.01 2.69
CA ILE A 179 -34.09 -19.59 3.86
C ILE A 179 -35.59 -19.84 3.61
N GLN A 180 -36.11 -19.52 2.42
CA GLN A 180 -37.51 -19.79 2.08
C GLN A 180 -37.83 -21.28 2.12
N SER A 181 -36.91 -22.15 1.69
CA SER A 181 -37.09 -23.61 1.74
C SER A 181 -37.10 -24.20 3.15
N LEU A 182 -36.52 -23.50 4.14
CA LEU A 182 -36.55 -23.91 5.55
C LEU A 182 -37.83 -23.48 6.27
N ARG A 183 -38.55 -22.48 5.72
CA ARG A 183 -39.75 -21.88 6.33
C ARG A 183 -41.06 -22.33 5.66
N GLY A 184 -40.99 -23.00 4.52
CA GLY A 184 -42.13 -23.62 3.83
C GLY A 184 -42.29 -25.07 4.23
#